data_AF-A0A6N1VKE6-F1
#
_entry.id   AF-A0A6N1VKE6-F1
#
_cell.length_a   1.000
_cell.length_b   1.000
_cell.length_c   1.000
_cell.angle_alpha   90.00
_cell.angle_beta   90.00
_cell.angle_gamma   90.00
#
_symmetry.space_group_name_H-M   'P 1'
#
loop_
_entity.id
_entity.type
_entity.pdbx_description
1 polymer ?
#
loop_
_entity_poly.entity_id
_entity_poly.type
_entity_poly.pdbx_seq_one_letter_code
_entity_poly.pdbx_strand_id
1 'polypeptide(L)'
;MKTRAMLAALAAIPALPSDAGENEAVRFAIFRGYTAAIEASCPEYFAYPSAVSGGHLSARDRSAALADAPAWRVEMQRNVKALGCDAAARDAMAFTDLKFEQVWEYKQ
;
A
#
# COMPACT_ATOMS: atom_id res chain seq x y z
N MET A 1 20.63 2.34 58.64
CA MET A 1 19.94 1.35 57.77
C MET A 1 18.46 1.69 57.68
N LYS A 2 17.96 1.95 56.47
CA LYS A 2 16.57 1.66 56.05
C LYS A 2 16.45 1.97 54.56
N THR A 3 16.78 0.95 53.77
CA THR A 3 16.43 0.81 52.36
C THR A 3 14.91 0.84 52.21
N ARG A 4 14.39 1.63 51.27
CA ARG A 4 13.02 1.49 50.76
C ARG A 4 13.10 1.09 49.29
N ALA A 5 12.90 -0.20 49.06
CA ALA A 5 12.49 -0.78 47.78
C ALA A 5 11.13 -0.16 47.39
N MET A 6 11.02 0.44 46.20
CA MET A 6 10.68 -0.20 44.91
C MET A 6 9.18 -0.39 44.75
N LEU A 7 8.62 0.22 43.68
CA LEU A 7 7.54 -0.32 42.84
C LEU A 7 7.34 0.64 41.66
N ALA A 8 8.17 0.44 40.63
CA ALA A 8 7.86 0.95 39.30
C ALA A 8 6.79 0.04 38.71
N ALA A 9 5.54 0.52 38.65
CA ALA A 9 4.50 -0.15 37.90
C ALA A 9 4.78 0.02 36.41
N LEU A 10 5.45 -0.96 35.80
CA LEU A 10 5.41 -1.12 34.35
C LEU A 10 3.96 -1.48 34.00
N ALA A 11 3.21 -0.49 33.51
CA ALA A 11 1.99 -0.76 32.77
C ALA A 11 2.39 -1.56 31.52
N ALA A 12 2.10 -2.86 31.54
CA ALA A 12 2.14 -3.67 30.34
C ALA A 12 1.10 -3.08 29.38
N ILE A 13 1.57 -2.30 28.40
CA ILE A 13 0.76 -1.94 27.24
C ILE A 13 0.43 -3.27 26.57
N PRO A 14 -0.84 -3.69 26.47
CA PRO A 14 -1.16 -4.80 25.60
C PRO A 14 -0.76 -4.37 24.20
N ALA A 15 0.30 -4.98 23.66
CA ALA A 15 0.59 -4.90 22.24
C ALA A 15 -0.64 -5.48 21.55
N LEU A 16 -1.47 -4.60 20.99
CA LEU A 16 -2.51 -5.03 20.07
C LEU A 16 -1.79 -5.84 18.98
N PRO A 17 -2.25 -7.06 18.65
CA PRO A 17 -1.72 -7.72 17.47
C PRO A 17 -1.98 -6.76 16.30
N SER A 18 -0.92 -6.22 15.70
CA SER A 18 -1.04 -5.61 14.39
C SER A 18 -1.50 -6.74 13.48
N ASP A 19 -2.77 -6.68 13.10
CA ASP A 19 -3.39 -7.62 12.17
C ASP A 19 -2.62 -7.45 10.86
N ALA A 20 -1.69 -8.36 10.57
CA ALA A 20 -0.79 -8.23 9.43
C ALA A 20 -1.59 -8.05 8.11
N GLY A 21 -2.81 -8.59 8.07
CA GLY A 21 -3.77 -8.41 6.97
C GLY A 21 -4.31 -6.98 6.82
N GLU A 22 -4.47 -6.20 7.90
CA GLU A 22 -4.90 -4.80 7.81
C GLU A 22 -3.81 -3.95 7.14
N ASN A 23 -2.55 -4.17 7.52
CA ASN A 23 -1.41 -3.50 6.88
C ASN A 23 -1.27 -3.89 5.40
N GLU A 24 -1.47 -5.16 5.07
CA GLU A 24 -1.41 -5.64 3.68
C GLU A 24 -2.57 -5.08 2.83
N ALA A 25 -3.78 -5.02 3.39
CA ALA A 25 -4.95 -4.43 2.74
C ALA A 25 -4.76 -2.94 2.45
N VAL A 26 -4.24 -2.17 3.41
CA VAL A 26 -3.95 -0.74 3.24
C VAL A 26 -2.87 -0.53 2.18
N ARG A 27 -1.76 -1.31 2.23
CA ARG A 27 -0.73 -1.27 1.18
C ARG A 27 -1.33 -1.54 -0.20
N PHE A 28 -2.17 -2.57 -0.31
CA PHE A 28 -2.84 -2.92 -1.57
C PHE A 28 -3.80 -1.81 -2.04
N ALA A 29 -4.54 -1.16 -1.14
CA ALA A 29 -5.43 -0.05 -1.49
C ALA A 29 -4.65 1.13 -2.09
N ILE A 30 -3.53 1.51 -1.47
CA ILE A 30 -2.62 2.55 -1.96
C ILE A 30 -2.07 2.13 -3.33
N PHE A 31 -1.53 0.92 -3.43
CA PHE A 31 -0.98 0.39 -4.67
C PHE A 31 -2.00 0.41 -5.82
N ARG A 32 -3.23 -0.07 -5.59
CA ARG A 32 -4.33 -0.09 -6.58
C ARG A 32 -4.76 1.31 -7.00
N GLY A 33 -4.80 2.25 -6.06
CA GLY A 33 -5.11 3.66 -6.33
C GLY A 33 -4.01 4.32 -7.16
N TYR A 34 -2.74 4.08 -6.79
CA TYR A 34 -1.59 4.61 -7.50
C TYR A 34 -1.49 4.06 -8.91
N THR A 35 -1.63 2.75 -9.10
CA THR A 35 -1.59 2.16 -10.44
C THR A 35 -2.70 2.71 -11.34
N ALA A 36 -3.91 2.86 -10.81
CA ALA A 36 -5.01 3.49 -11.54
C ALA A 36 -4.78 4.99 -11.85
N ALA A 37 -4.03 5.71 -11.02
CA ALA A 37 -3.64 7.10 -11.29
C ALA A 37 -2.59 7.20 -12.39
N ILE A 38 -1.62 6.27 -12.41
CA ILE A 38 -0.58 6.16 -13.43
C ILE A 38 -1.22 5.81 -14.78
N GLU A 39 -2.01 4.74 -14.87
CA GLU A 39 -2.68 4.33 -16.12
C GLU A 39 -3.56 5.44 -16.71
N ALA A 40 -4.11 6.31 -15.86
CA ALA A 40 -4.94 7.44 -16.31
C ALA A 40 -4.12 8.63 -16.85
N SER A 41 -2.87 8.76 -16.46
CA SER A 41 -2.02 9.92 -16.78
C SER A 41 -0.88 9.58 -17.75
N CYS A 42 -0.50 8.31 -17.83
CA CYS A 42 0.70 7.80 -18.46
C CYS A 42 0.34 6.65 -19.42
N PRO A 43 -0.01 6.96 -20.69
CA PRO A 43 -0.54 5.98 -21.64
C PRO A 43 0.44 4.86 -22.02
N GLU A 44 1.72 4.99 -21.70
CA GLU A 44 2.77 3.99 -21.90
C GLU A 44 2.82 2.91 -20.82
N TYR A 45 2.15 3.13 -19.68
CA TYR A 45 2.10 2.22 -18.54
C TYR A 45 0.75 1.52 -18.42
N PHE A 46 0.78 0.18 -18.42
CA PHE A 46 -0.39 -0.65 -18.14
C PHE A 46 -0.08 -1.63 -17.01
N ALA A 47 -0.94 -1.71 -16.01
CA ALA A 47 -0.77 -2.66 -14.92
C ALA A 47 -1.37 -4.02 -15.28
N TYR A 48 -0.62 -5.11 -15.10
CA TYR A 48 -1.13 -6.45 -15.32
C TYR A 48 -2.33 -6.73 -14.40
N PRO A 49 -3.47 -7.25 -14.92
CA PRO A 49 -4.66 -7.50 -14.10
C PRO A 49 -4.39 -8.40 -12.90
N SER A 50 -3.48 -9.36 -13.02
CA SER A 50 -3.05 -10.24 -11.94
C SER A 50 -2.44 -9.48 -10.77
N ALA A 51 -1.59 -8.48 -11.03
CA ALA A 51 -0.91 -7.67 -10.02
C ALA A 51 -1.88 -6.79 -9.22
N VAL A 52 -2.92 -6.29 -9.87
CA VAL A 52 -3.88 -5.33 -9.28
C VAL A 52 -5.20 -5.96 -8.85
N SER A 53 -5.26 -7.30 -8.79
CA SER A 53 -6.47 -8.08 -8.45
C SER A 53 -6.74 -8.19 -6.95
N GLY A 54 -5.69 -8.12 -6.11
CA GLY A 54 -5.78 -8.36 -4.67
C GLY A 54 -6.07 -9.83 -4.31
N GLY A 55 -5.75 -10.78 -5.20
CA GLY A 55 -6.06 -12.20 -5.00
C GLY A 55 -5.33 -12.88 -3.83
N HIS A 56 -4.29 -12.25 -3.27
CA HIS A 56 -3.56 -12.72 -2.08
C HIS A 56 -4.26 -12.36 -0.77
N LEU A 57 -5.18 -11.38 -0.78
CA LEU A 57 -5.91 -10.94 0.40
C LEU A 57 -7.11 -11.85 0.69
N SER A 58 -7.57 -11.82 1.94
CA SER A 58 -8.89 -12.35 2.30
C SER A 58 -9.99 -11.62 1.53
N ALA A 59 -11.15 -12.25 1.35
CA ALA A 59 -12.26 -11.63 0.62
C ALA A 59 -12.73 -10.31 1.28
N ARG A 60 -12.71 -10.25 2.62
CA ARG A 60 -13.08 -9.05 3.39
C ARG A 60 -12.08 -7.92 3.15
N ASP A 61 -10.79 -8.21 3.32
CA ASP A 61 -9.72 -7.22 3.21
C ASP A 61 -9.58 -6.70 1.78
N ARG A 62 -9.70 -7.61 0.80
CA ARG A 62 -9.77 -7.23 -0.62
C ARG A 62 -10.92 -6.28 -0.89
N SER A 63 -12.11 -6.57 -0.36
CA SER A 63 -13.28 -5.71 -0.56
C SER A 63 -13.10 -4.33 0.09
N ALA A 64 -12.51 -4.26 1.29
CA ALA A 64 -12.24 -3.00 1.95
C ALA A 64 -11.20 -2.18 1.18
N ALA A 65 -10.08 -2.79 0.80
CA ALA A 65 -9.02 -2.13 0.07
C ALA A 65 -9.47 -1.61 -1.31
N LEU A 66 -10.31 -2.38 -2.02
CA LEU A 66 -10.89 -1.92 -3.29
C LEU A 66 -11.89 -0.78 -3.11
N ALA A 67 -12.58 -0.69 -1.96
CA ALA A 67 -13.45 0.44 -1.64
C ALA A 67 -12.66 1.73 -1.36
N ASP A 68 -11.46 1.60 -0.81
CA ASP A 68 -10.58 2.74 -0.47
C ASP A 68 -9.71 3.21 -1.66
N ALA A 69 -9.39 2.31 -2.59
CA ALA A 69 -8.52 2.60 -3.74
C ALA A 69 -8.91 3.86 -4.56
N PRO A 70 -10.20 4.21 -4.79
CA PRO A 70 -10.57 5.45 -5.47
C PRO A 70 -10.11 6.73 -4.74
N ALA A 71 -10.13 6.74 -3.40
CA ALA A 71 -9.64 7.89 -2.63
C ALA A 71 -8.12 8.03 -2.80
N TRP A 72 -7.40 6.91 -2.70
CA TRP A 72 -5.96 6.87 -2.96
C TRP A 72 -5.60 7.28 -4.39
N ARG A 73 -6.41 6.92 -5.39
CA ARG A 73 -6.19 7.38 -6.77
C ARG A 73 -6.17 8.90 -6.88
N VAL A 74 -7.12 9.59 -6.24
CA VAL A 74 -7.19 11.07 -6.26
C VAL A 74 -5.95 11.68 -5.61
N GLU A 75 -5.47 11.07 -4.53
CA GLU A 75 -4.24 11.51 -3.87
C GLU A 75 -3.01 11.27 -4.75
N MET A 76 -2.86 10.05 -5.28
CA MET A 76 -1.70 9.63 -6.06
C MET A 76 -1.60 10.31 -7.43
N GLN A 77 -2.71 10.80 -7.99
CA GLN A 77 -2.67 11.66 -9.18
C GLN A 77 -1.77 12.90 -8.98
N ARG A 78 -1.71 13.45 -7.76
CA ARG A 78 -0.81 14.57 -7.45
C ARG A 78 0.65 14.14 -7.50
N ASN A 79 0.95 12.94 -7.00
CA ASN A 79 2.30 12.37 -7.04
C ASN A 79 2.72 12.06 -8.47
N VAL A 80 1.85 11.47 -9.30
CA VAL A 80 2.12 11.24 -10.73
C VAL A 80 2.46 12.55 -11.43
N LYS A 81 1.68 13.61 -11.19
CA LYS A 81 1.93 14.94 -11.77
C LYS A 81 3.27 15.55 -11.33
N ALA A 82 3.68 15.32 -10.08
CA ALA A 82 4.90 15.89 -9.53
C ALA A 82 6.16 15.11 -9.97
N LEU A 83 6.08 13.78 -10.06
CA LEU A 83 7.21 12.90 -10.32
C LEU A 83 7.42 12.61 -11.81
N GLY A 84 6.34 12.62 -12.60
CA GLY A 84 6.35 12.07 -13.96
C GLY A 84 6.17 10.55 -13.96
N CYS A 85 5.84 9.99 -15.13
CA CYS A 85 5.35 8.63 -15.29
C CYS A 85 6.33 7.56 -14.80
N ASP A 86 7.57 7.62 -15.27
CA ASP A 86 8.64 6.68 -14.92
C ASP A 86 9.00 6.64 -13.44
N ALA A 87 9.04 7.81 -12.80
CA ALA A 87 9.36 7.90 -11.39
C ALA A 87 8.16 7.45 -10.54
N ALA A 88 6.93 7.82 -10.93
CA ALA A 88 5.72 7.37 -10.28
C ALA A 88 5.52 5.85 -10.36
N ALA A 89 5.80 5.24 -11.52
CA ALA A 89 5.72 3.79 -11.69
C ALA A 89 6.69 3.03 -10.77
N ARG A 90 7.89 3.57 -10.56
CA ARG A 90 8.87 3.03 -9.61
C ARG A 90 8.46 3.29 -8.15
N ASP A 91 7.93 4.47 -7.85
CA ASP A 91 7.46 4.83 -6.50
C ASP A 91 6.30 3.94 -6.05
N ALA A 92 5.36 3.64 -6.96
CA ALA A 92 4.25 2.72 -6.69
C ALA A 92 4.71 1.33 -6.24
N MET A 93 5.92 0.90 -6.60
CA MET A 93 6.47 -0.39 -6.19
C MET A 93 6.76 -0.48 -4.68
N ALA A 94 6.86 0.65 -3.96
CA ALA A 94 7.03 0.64 -2.51
C ALA A 94 5.84 0.00 -1.76
N PHE A 95 4.68 -0.09 -2.40
CA PHE A 95 3.44 -0.58 -1.81
C PHE A 95 3.13 -2.04 -2.17
N THR A 96 4.04 -2.74 -2.85
CA THR A 96 3.87 -4.14 -3.22
C THR A 96 5.18 -4.91 -3.09
N ASP A 97 5.09 -6.21 -2.86
CA ASP A 97 6.26 -7.09 -2.84
C ASP A 97 6.53 -7.72 -4.23
N LEU A 98 5.73 -7.34 -5.23
CA LEU A 98 5.94 -7.71 -6.63
C LEU A 98 7.13 -6.97 -7.23
N LYS A 99 7.77 -7.58 -8.23
CA LYS A 99 8.79 -6.92 -9.05
C LYS A 99 8.13 -6.02 -10.09
N PHE A 100 8.87 -5.02 -10.57
CA PHE A 100 8.40 -4.06 -11.57
C PHE A 100 7.81 -4.75 -12.82
N GLU A 101 8.52 -5.75 -13.35
CA GLU A 101 8.12 -6.56 -14.52
C GLU A 101 6.85 -7.39 -14.29
N GLN A 102 6.49 -7.64 -13.02
CA GLN A 102 5.27 -8.38 -12.66
C GLN A 102 4.06 -7.44 -12.53
N VAL A 103 4.30 -6.13 -12.44
CA VAL A 103 3.27 -5.11 -12.31
C VAL A 103 3.01 -4.43 -13.64
N TRP A 104 4.06 -3.99 -14.33
CA TRP A 104 3.95 -3.08 -15.46
C TRP A 104 4.24 -3.77 -16.80
N GLU A 105 3.32 -3.58 -17.75
CA GLU A 105 3.61 -3.68 -19.17
C GLU A 105 3.97 -2.27 -19.67
N TYR A 106 5.20 -2.13 -20.19
CA TYR A 106 5.69 -0.87 -20.74
C TYR A 106 5.73 -0.94 -22.26
N LYS A 107 4.92 -0.11 -22.93
CA LYS A 107 4.94 0.01 -24.38
C LYS A 107 5.98 1.05 -24.77
N GLN A 108 7.11 0.60 -25.32
CA GLN A 108 8.12 1.46 -25.95
C GLN A 108 7.59 2.13 -27.22
#